data_AF-A0AAV3R459-F1
#
_entry.id   AF-A0AAV3R459-F1
#
_cell.length_a   1.000
_cell.length_b   1.000
_cell.length_c   1.000
_cell.angle_alpha   90.00
_cell.angle_beta   90.00
_cell.angle_gamma   90.00
#
_symmetry.space_group_name_H-M   'P 1'
#
loop_
_entity.id
_entity.type
_entity.pdbx_description
1 polymer ?
#
loop_
_entity_poly.entity_id
_entity_poly.type
_entity_poly.pdbx_seq_one_letter_code
_entity_poly.pdbx_strand_id
1 'polypeptide(L)'
;MACLDLCFPKEEVKKCLFSMVGTKAPGLDRMSAIFFQHYWDTVKDDLVNMVLLFLNNGIFLKKFNFTHITLIPKVERPISMGQFRPIALCNTVVKVISKALAIRLKNFLPYVISETQSAFVPNRLIMNNILLAYEAHHVIKNKKSDRDGFMSIKLEMLEAYDRVE
;
A
#
# COMPACT_ATOMS: atom_id res chain seq x y z
N MET A 1 -2.92 -6.48 20.98
CA MET A 1 -1.66 -5.85 20.51
C MET A 1 -0.52 -6.86 20.29
N ALA A 2 -0.46 -7.97 21.03
CA ALA A 2 0.66 -8.94 20.99
C ALA A 2 0.98 -9.63 19.63
N CYS A 3 0.13 -9.56 18.61
CA CYS A 3 0.36 -10.29 17.34
C CYS A 3 1.39 -9.62 16.42
N LEU A 4 1.63 -8.31 16.56
CA LEU A 4 2.64 -7.61 15.76
C LEU A 4 4.06 -7.93 16.23
N ASP A 5 4.26 -8.17 17.53
CA ASP A 5 5.56 -8.44 18.14
C ASP A 5 5.99 -9.90 18.04
N LEU A 6 5.14 -10.78 17.51
CA LEU A 6 5.47 -12.18 17.29
C LEU A 6 6.49 -12.32 16.15
N CYS A 7 7.37 -13.31 16.25
CA CYS A 7 8.22 -13.66 15.10
C CYS A 7 7.39 -14.08 13.88
N PHE A 8 7.89 -13.78 12.70
CA PHE A 8 7.35 -14.26 11.43
C PHE A 8 7.78 -15.71 11.18
N PRO A 9 6.83 -16.65 10.97
CA PRO A 9 7.15 -18.02 10.58
C PRO A 9 7.39 -18.13 9.07
N LYS A 10 8.10 -19.17 8.64
CA LYS A 10 8.43 -19.44 7.23
C LYS A 10 7.18 -19.57 6.35
N GLU A 11 6.13 -20.15 6.91
CA GLU A 11 4.85 -20.41 6.27
C GLU A 11 4.14 -19.11 5.90
N GLU A 12 4.28 -18.06 6.72
CA GLU A 12 3.70 -16.75 6.46
C GLU A 12 4.36 -16.11 5.22
N VAL A 13 5.68 -16.24 5.08
CA VAL A 13 6.43 -15.78 3.90
C VAL A 13 5.95 -16.48 2.64
N LYS A 14 5.81 -17.82 2.68
CA LYS A 14 5.27 -18.61 1.55
C LYS A 14 3.86 -18.16 1.18
N LYS A 15 2.95 -18.06 2.16
CA LYS A 15 1.56 -17.60 1.92
C LYS A 15 1.53 -16.18 1.32
N CYS A 16 2.41 -15.29 1.78
CA CYS A 16 2.53 -13.93 1.23
C CYS A 16 2.91 -13.98 -0.25
N LEU A 17 3.98 -14.71 -0.60
CA LEU A 17 4.48 -14.82 -1.95
C LEU A 17 3.44 -15.43 -2.90
N PHE A 18 2.82 -16.55 -2.50
CA PHE A 18 1.87 -17.27 -3.36
C PHE A 18 0.52 -16.56 -3.53
N SER A 19 0.19 -15.62 -2.64
CA SER A 19 -0.98 -14.75 -2.82
C SER A 19 -0.68 -13.49 -3.65
N MET A 20 0.55 -13.30 -4.14
CA MET A 20 0.90 -12.17 -5.02
C MET A 20 0.58 -12.49 -6.48
N VAL A 21 0.15 -11.47 -7.22
CA VAL A 21 0.04 -11.54 -8.69
C VAL A 21 1.44 -11.68 -9.27
N GLY A 22 1.70 -12.81 -9.95
CA GLY A 22 3.02 -13.19 -10.44
C GLY A 22 3.63 -12.23 -11.47
N THR A 23 2.80 -11.59 -12.30
CA THR A 23 3.20 -10.80 -13.48
C THR A 23 3.46 -9.32 -13.20
N LYS A 24 3.46 -8.90 -11.93
CA LYS A 24 3.82 -7.52 -11.59
C LYS A 24 5.27 -7.22 -11.98
N ALA A 25 5.51 -5.98 -12.42
CA ALA A 25 6.83 -5.52 -12.83
C ALA A 25 7.89 -5.83 -11.76
N PRO A 26 9.05 -6.38 -12.13
CA PRO A 26 10.13 -6.68 -11.19
C PRO A 26 10.86 -5.40 -10.76
N GLY A 27 11.78 -5.53 -9.80
CA GLY A 27 12.71 -4.45 -9.46
C GLY A 27 13.95 -4.47 -10.36
N LEU A 28 15.05 -3.92 -9.86
CA LEU A 28 16.34 -3.88 -10.58
C LEU A 28 16.90 -5.28 -10.86
N ASP A 29 16.58 -6.25 -10.00
CA ASP A 29 16.98 -7.65 -10.14
C ASP A 29 16.29 -8.39 -11.30
N ARG A 30 15.26 -7.78 -11.89
CA ARG A 30 14.42 -8.37 -12.95
C ARG A 30 13.67 -9.64 -12.52
N MET A 31 13.59 -9.92 -11.23
CA MET A 31 12.90 -11.10 -10.69
C MET A 31 11.52 -10.71 -10.16
N SER A 32 10.48 -11.15 -10.86
CA SER A 32 9.07 -10.95 -10.46
C SER A 32 8.57 -12.07 -9.55
N ALA A 33 7.38 -11.93 -8.97
CA ALA A 33 6.82 -12.94 -8.07
C ALA A 33 6.64 -14.32 -8.73
N ILE A 34 6.34 -14.36 -10.04
CA ILE A 34 6.18 -15.63 -10.76
C ILE A 34 7.48 -16.44 -10.81
N PHE A 35 8.65 -15.78 -10.87
CA PHE A 35 9.94 -16.47 -10.83
C PHE A 35 10.10 -17.26 -9.52
N PHE A 36 9.86 -16.62 -8.38
CA PHE A 36 9.98 -17.27 -7.08
C PHE A 36 8.88 -18.30 -6.82
N GLN A 37 7.69 -18.11 -7.38
CA GLN A 37 6.59 -19.08 -7.30
C GLN A 37 6.92 -20.34 -8.12
N HIS A 38 7.48 -20.17 -9.33
CA HIS A 38 7.80 -21.27 -10.23
C HIS A 38 9.04 -22.06 -9.77
N TYR A 39 10.11 -21.37 -9.36
CA TYR A 39 11.35 -22.00 -8.90
C TYR A 39 11.41 -22.14 -7.37
N TRP A 40 10.25 -22.19 -6.70
CA TRP A 40 10.15 -22.16 -5.25
C TRP A 40 11.04 -23.20 -4.58
N ASP A 41 11.03 -24.45 -5.05
CA ASP A 41 11.80 -25.51 -4.41
C ASP A 41 13.32 -25.32 -4.47
N THR A 42 13.80 -24.54 -5.43
CA THR A 42 15.21 -24.18 -5.57
C THR A 42 15.58 -22.96 -4.74
N VAL A 43 14.75 -21.91 -4.72
CA VAL A 43 15.12 -20.60 -4.16
C VAL A 43 14.49 -20.29 -2.80
N LYS A 44 13.64 -21.18 -2.26
CA LYS A 44 12.86 -20.94 -1.03
C LYS A 44 13.74 -20.62 0.17
N ASP A 45 14.84 -21.33 0.37
CA ASP A 45 15.64 -21.19 1.58
C ASP A 45 16.33 -19.81 1.60
N ASP A 46 16.92 -19.39 0.49
CA ASP A 46 17.53 -18.06 0.36
C ASP A 46 16.51 -16.94 0.54
N LEU A 47 15.36 -17.04 -0.14
CA LEU A 47 14.31 -16.02 -0.06
C LEU A 47 13.74 -15.92 1.36
N VAL A 48 13.37 -17.06 1.95
CA VAL A 48 12.74 -17.09 3.28
C VAL A 48 13.73 -16.61 4.34
N ASN A 49 14.99 -17.07 4.30
CA ASN A 49 16.00 -16.62 5.25
C ASN A 49 16.23 -15.10 5.14
N MET A 50 16.30 -14.56 3.92
CA MET A 50 16.47 -13.12 3.71
C MET A 50 15.27 -12.30 4.23
N VAL A 51 14.05 -12.75 3.95
CA VAL A 51 12.84 -12.08 4.40
C VAL A 51 12.72 -12.13 5.93
N LEU A 52 12.97 -13.28 6.55
CA LEU A 52 12.88 -13.45 8.00
C LEU A 52 14.00 -12.73 8.75
N LEU A 53 15.22 -12.68 8.19
CA LEU A 53 16.32 -11.90 8.75
C LEU A 53 15.93 -10.41 8.88
N PHE A 54 15.19 -9.88 7.92
CA PHE A 54 14.66 -8.53 8.04
C PHE A 54 13.50 -8.44 9.04
N LEU A 55 12.49 -9.30 8.89
CA LEU A 55 11.25 -9.21 9.67
C LEU A 55 11.45 -9.48 11.17
N ASN A 56 12.39 -10.35 11.54
CA ASN A 56 12.61 -10.77 12.94
C ASN A 56 13.83 -10.09 13.57
N ASN A 57 14.83 -9.67 12.78
CA ASN A 57 16.08 -9.11 13.31
C ASN A 57 16.37 -7.68 12.83
N GLY A 58 15.55 -7.12 11.93
CA GLY A 58 15.76 -5.79 11.37
C GLY A 58 16.97 -5.67 10.44
N ILE A 59 17.60 -6.79 10.08
CA ILE A 59 18.82 -6.79 9.26
C ILE A 59 18.42 -6.84 7.78
N PHE A 60 18.74 -5.78 7.04
CA PHE A 60 18.45 -5.68 5.60
C PHE A 60 19.70 -5.61 4.75
N LEU A 61 19.71 -6.37 3.65
CA LEU A 61 20.74 -6.26 2.64
C LEU A 61 20.51 -4.97 1.82
N LYS A 62 21.39 -3.97 1.98
CA LYS A 62 21.28 -2.64 1.33
C LYS A 62 21.00 -2.72 -0.18
N LYS A 63 21.51 -3.74 -0.87
CA LYS A 63 21.29 -3.97 -2.30
C LYS A 63 19.82 -4.16 -2.70
N PHE A 64 18.98 -4.68 -1.80
CA PHE A 64 17.56 -4.86 -2.07
C PHE A 64 16.72 -3.61 -1.81
N ASN A 65 17.31 -2.58 -1.19
CA ASN A 65 16.64 -1.30 -0.96
C ASN A 65 16.73 -0.35 -2.17
N PHE A 66 17.56 -0.69 -3.16
CA PHE A 66 17.60 0.09 -4.40
C PHE A 66 16.31 -0.13 -5.18
N THR A 67 15.62 0.98 -5.45
CA THR A 67 14.36 0.99 -6.15
C THR A 67 14.53 1.73 -7.47
N HIS A 68 14.07 1.11 -8.57
CA HIS A 68 14.10 1.76 -9.87
C HIS A 68 12.88 2.67 -10.02
N ILE A 69 13.07 3.96 -10.23
CA ILE A 69 11.97 4.89 -10.47
C ILE A 69 11.74 4.99 -11.97
N THR A 70 10.54 4.60 -12.42
CA THR A 70 10.09 4.80 -13.81
C THR A 70 9.01 5.87 -13.86
N LEU A 71 8.98 6.67 -14.92
CA LEU A 71 7.97 7.72 -15.11
C LEU A 71 6.85 7.20 -16.01
N ILE A 72 5.60 7.25 -15.54
CA ILE A 72 4.41 6.96 -16.35
C ILE A 72 3.69 8.27 -16.72
N PRO A 73 3.43 8.54 -18.01
CA PRO A 73 2.73 9.75 -18.42
C PRO A 73 1.28 9.77 -17.91
N LYS A 74 0.82 10.91 -17.40
CA LYS A 74 -0.58 11.18 -17.00
C LYS A 74 -1.46 11.57 -18.19
N VAL A 75 -0.84 12.07 -19.26
CA VAL A 75 -1.49 12.62 -20.47
C VAL A 75 -0.75 12.10 -21.71
N GLU A 76 -1.40 12.09 -22.88
CA GLU A 76 -0.80 11.54 -24.12
C GLU A 76 0.54 12.18 -24.52
N ARG A 77 0.66 13.49 -24.37
CA ARG A 77 1.85 14.26 -24.78
C ARG A 77 2.38 15.08 -23.61
N PRO A 78 3.15 14.46 -22.70
CA PRO A 78 3.68 15.17 -21.55
C PRO A 78 4.81 16.13 -22.01
N ILE A 79 4.69 17.39 -21.62
CA ILE A 79 5.65 18.48 -21.88
C ILE A 79 6.33 18.98 -20.61
N SER A 80 5.84 18.60 -19.42
CA SER A 80 6.41 19.00 -18.13
C SER A 80 6.48 17.85 -17.13
N MET A 81 7.38 17.93 -16.15
CA MET A 81 7.60 16.87 -15.16
C MET A 81 6.36 16.56 -14.31
N GLY A 82 5.54 17.56 -13.99
CA GLY A 82 4.30 17.37 -13.24
C GLY A 82 3.25 16.50 -13.97
N GLN A 83 3.42 16.30 -15.28
CA GLN A 83 2.56 15.44 -16.09
C GLN A 83 2.99 13.97 -16.08
N PHE A 84 4.02 13.61 -15.31
CA PHE A 84 4.41 12.23 -15.07
C PHE A 84 4.02 11.78 -13.66
N ARG A 85 3.79 10.47 -13.49
CA ARG A 85 3.71 9.79 -12.21
C ARG A 85 5.00 9.01 -12.00
N PRO A 86 5.81 9.31 -10.98
CA PRO A 86 6.90 8.43 -10.60
C PRO A 86 6.32 7.13 -10.05
N ILE A 87 6.86 6.00 -10.50
CA ILE A 87 6.54 4.67 -9.98
C ILE A 87 7.82 4.00 -9.54
N ALA A 88 7.84 3.64 -8.26
CA ALA A 88 8.90 2.92 -7.59
C ALA A 88 8.76 1.40 -7.86
N LEU A 89 9.69 0.84 -8.66
CA LEU A 89 9.79 -0.59 -8.94
C LEU A 89 10.75 -1.26 -7.95
N CYS A 90 10.21 -1.75 -6.84
CA CYS A 90 10.98 -2.43 -5.80
C CYS A 90 11.23 -3.91 -6.15
N ASN A 91 12.30 -4.49 -5.60
CA ASN A 91 12.56 -5.93 -5.73
C ASN A 91 11.44 -6.75 -5.06
N THR A 92 11.20 -7.96 -5.57
CA THR A 92 10.11 -8.81 -5.07
C THR A 92 10.27 -9.16 -3.59
N VAL A 93 11.51 -9.30 -3.10
CA VAL A 93 11.81 -9.50 -1.67
C VAL A 93 11.19 -8.41 -0.80
N VAL A 94 11.37 -7.13 -1.17
CA VAL A 94 10.79 -5.99 -0.45
C VAL A 94 9.27 -6.05 -0.50
N LYS A 95 8.70 -6.39 -1.66
CA LYS A 95 7.25 -6.52 -1.82
C LYS A 95 6.68 -7.62 -0.91
N VAL A 96 7.39 -8.74 -0.71
CA VAL A 96 7.00 -9.81 0.22
C VAL A 96 7.03 -9.31 1.66
N ILE A 97 8.10 -8.62 2.06
CA ILE A 97 8.25 -8.00 3.40
C ILE A 97 7.10 -7.04 3.68
N SER A 98 6.86 -6.06 2.80
CA SER A 98 5.79 -5.07 2.95
C SER A 98 4.41 -5.73 3.02
N LYS A 99 4.20 -6.80 2.24
CA LYS A 99 2.95 -7.55 2.25
C LYS A 99 2.73 -8.32 3.55
N ALA A 100 3.77 -8.95 4.10
CA ALA A 100 3.69 -9.66 5.39
C ALA A 100 3.30 -8.68 6.51
N LEU A 101 3.97 -7.52 6.57
CA LEU A 101 3.62 -6.45 7.51
C LEU A 101 2.18 -5.96 7.32
N ALA A 102 1.78 -5.69 6.07
CA ALA A 102 0.43 -5.23 5.76
C ALA A 102 -0.65 -6.24 6.17
N ILE A 103 -0.41 -7.54 6.01
CA ILE A 103 -1.34 -8.60 6.42
C ILE A 103 -1.54 -8.60 7.93
N ARG A 104 -0.48 -8.43 8.73
CA ARG A 104 -0.62 -8.32 10.19
C ARG A 104 -1.32 -7.04 10.60
N LEU A 105 -0.93 -5.90 10.02
CA LEU A 105 -1.54 -4.60 10.30
C LEU A 105 -3.03 -4.57 9.94
N LYS A 106 -3.45 -5.28 8.88
CA LYS A 106 -4.84 -5.39 8.46
C LYS A 106 -5.78 -5.82 9.60
N ASN A 107 -5.32 -6.68 10.50
CA ASN A 107 -6.13 -7.16 11.62
C ASN A 107 -6.39 -6.07 12.67
N PHE A 108 -5.56 -5.03 12.70
CA PHE A 108 -5.66 -3.93 13.66
C PHE A 108 -6.33 -2.68 13.08
N LEU A 109 -6.29 -2.51 11.75
CA LEU A 109 -6.87 -1.37 11.06
C LEU A 109 -8.31 -1.03 11.53
N PRO A 110 -9.24 -1.98 11.70
CA PRO A 110 -10.61 -1.66 12.13
C PRO A 110 -10.72 -0.96 13.48
N TYR A 111 -9.72 -1.09 14.36
CA TYR A 111 -9.72 -0.48 15.69
C TYR A 111 -9.04 0.90 15.73
N VAL A 112 -8.30 1.24 14.67
CA VAL A 112 -7.47 2.47 14.63
C VAL A 112 -8.04 3.50 13.67
N ILE A 113 -8.71 3.06 12.59
CA ILE A 113 -9.25 3.95 11.57
C ILE A 113 -10.73 4.27 11.80
N SER A 114 -11.13 5.49 11.49
CA SER A 114 -12.54 5.91 11.52
C SER A 114 -13.39 5.06 10.58
N GLU A 115 -14.66 4.86 10.92
CA GLU A 115 -15.65 4.22 10.04
C GLU A 115 -15.84 4.96 8.71
N THR A 116 -15.64 6.29 8.71
CA THR A 116 -15.75 7.15 7.53
C THR A 116 -14.55 7.04 6.57
N GLN A 117 -13.48 6.36 6.96
CA GLN A 117 -12.31 6.12 6.10
C GLN A 117 -12.56 4.90 5.19
N SER A 118 -13.00 5.14 3.95
CA SER A 118 -13.31 4.03 3.01
C SER A 118 -12.13 3.60 2.13
N ALA A 119 -11.12 4.45 1.93
CA ALA A 119 -9.99 4.13 1.05
C ALA A 119 -9.05 3.10 1.68
N PHE A 120 -8.61 2.12 0.87
CA PHE A 120 -7.64 1.08 1.24
C PHE A 120 -8.06 0.14 2.40
N VAL A 121 -9.35 0.09 2.72
CA VAL A 121 -9.91 -0.82 3.74
C VAL A 121 -10.70 -1.92 3.04
N PRO A 122 -10.47 -3.21 3.36
CA PRO A 122 -11.30 -4.29 2.81
C PRO A 122 -12.76 -4.09 3.18
N ASN A 123 -13.67 -4.45 2.27
CA ASN A 123 -15.12 -4.38 2.46
C ASN A 123 -15.70 -2.97 2.67
N ARG A 124 -14.93 -1.91 2.41
CA ARG A 124 -15.44 -0.53 2.33
C ARG A 124 -15.47 -0.06 0.89
N LEU A 125 -16.60 0.50 0.46
CA LEU A 125 -16.80 0.97 -0.91
C LEU A 125 -16.66 2.48 -0.98
N ILE A 126 -16.03 2.98 -2.04
CA ILE A 126 -15.90 4.43 -2.28
C ILE A 126 -17.26 5.14 -2.38
N MET A 127 -18.29 4.42 -2.82
CA MET A 127 -19.67 4.91 -2.92
C MET A 127 -20.23 5.36 -1.57
N ASN A 128 -19.83 4.74 -0.46
CA ASN A 128 -20.30 5.13 0.87
C ASN A 128 -19.84 6.55 1.23
N ASN A 129 -18.59 6.89 0.90
CA ASN A 129 -18.07 8.24 1.14
C ASN A 129 -18.72 9.28 0.23
N ILE A 130 -19.08 8.90 -1.00
CA ILE A 130 -19.82 9.77 -1.91
C ILE A 130 -21.21 10.06 -1.34
N LEU A 131 -21.93 9.04 -0.85
CA LEU A 131 -23.25 9.21 -0.24
C LEU A 131 -23.19 10.13 0.98
N LEU A 132 -22.23 9.90 1.90
CA LEU A 132 -22.02 10.75 3.08
C LEU A 132 -21.76 12.22 2.68
N ALA A 133 -20.97 12.45 1.63
CA ALA A 133 -20.73 13.80 1.12
C ALA A 133 -21.99 14.43 0.53
N TYR A 134 -22.82 13.67 -0.18
CA TYR A 134 -24.11 14.13 -0.71
C TYR A 134 -25.08 14.50 0.41
N GLU A 135 -25.20 13.67 1.45
CA GLU A 135 -26.06 13.94 2.62
C GLU A 135 -25.60 15.19 3.37
N ALA A 136 -24.29 15.32 3.62
CA ALA A 136 -23.72 16.52 4.23
C ALA A 136 -24.03 17.78 3.40
N HIS A 137 -23.85 17.72 2.08
CA HIS A 137 -24.16 18.83 1.19
C HIS A 137 -25.66 19.16 1.16
N HIS A 138 -26.52 18.14 1.20
CA HIS A 138 -27.97 18.31 1.25
C HIS A 138 -28.43 19.03 2.52
N VAL A 139 -27.89 18.63 3.68
CA VAL A 139 -28.17 19.29 4.97
C VAL A 139 -27.75 20.76 4.94
N ILE A 140 -26.54 21.05 4.43
CA ILE A 140 -26.03 22.42 4.29
C ILE A 140 -26.97 23.26 3.41
N LYS A 141 -27.42 22.72 2.28
CA LYS A 141 -28.29 23.43 1.33
C LYS A 141 -29.71 23.69 1.88
N ASN A 142 -30.23 22.77 2.69
CA ASN A 142 -31.62 22.83 3.13
C ASN A 142 -31.83 23.53 4.48
N LYS A 143 -30.77 23.83 5.23
CA LYS A 143 -30.87 24.68 6.43
C LYS A 143 -31.03 26.15 6.03
N LYS A 144 -32.25 26.67 6.17
CA LYS A 144 -32.62 28.03 5.70
C LYS A 144 -32.58 29.13 6.76
N SER A 145 -32.51 28.82 8.06
CA SER A 145 -32.56 29.85 9.10
C SER A 145 -32.14 29.28 10.46
N ASP A 146 -30.86 29.34 10.78
CA ASP A 146 -30.35 29.14 12.13
C ASP A 146 -29.17 30.10 12.33
N ARG A 147 -28.92 30.58 13.55
CA ARG A 147 -27.87 31.59 13.80
C ARG A 147 -26.45 31.09 13.49
N ASP A 148 -26.29 29.78 13.36
CA ASP A 148 -25.04 29.11 13.01
C ASP A 148 -25.09 28.60 11.56
N GLY A 149 -24.23 29.16 10.70
CA GLY A 149 -24.03 28.73 9.32
C GLY A 149 -23.16 27.48 9.22
N PHE A 150 -23.40 26.65 8.21
CA PHE A 150 -22.56 25.47 7.93
C PHE A 150 -21.57 25.77 6.80
N MET A 151 -20.35 25.24 6.93
CA MET A 151 -19.31 25.32 5.92
C MET A 151 -18.71 23.93 5.68
N SER A 152 -18.55 23.56 4.40
CA SER A 152 -17.82 22.35 4.00
C SER A 152 -16.42 22.72 3.55
N ILE A 153 -15.41 21.98 4.01
CA ILE A 153 -14.02 22.19 3.62
C ILE A 153 -13.54 20.94 2.85
N LYS A 154 -13.03 21.14 1.63
CA LYS A 154 -12.34 20.09 0.87
C LYS A 154 -10.84 20.30 1.00
N LEU A 155 -10.16 19.32 1.60
CA LEU A 155 -8.71 19.29 1.74
C LEU A 155 -8.13 18.26 0.76
N GLU A 156 -7.07 18.62 0.06
CA GLU A 156 -6.35 17.73 -0.86
C GLU A 156 -4.86 17.82 -0.58
N MET A 157 -4.21 16.67 -0.44
CA MET A 157 -2.76 16.58 -0.25
C MET A 157 -2.07 16.39 -1.59
N LEU A 158 -1.17 17.30 -1.94
CA LEU A 158 -0.30 17.15 -3.10
C LEU A 158 0.74 16.07 -2.82
N GLU A 159 0.85 15.10 -3.73
CA GLU A 159 1.94 14.09 -3.71
C GLU A 159 2.11 13.44 -2.33
N ALA A 160 1.00 12.98 -1.74
CA ALA A 160 0.95 12.53 -0.34
C ALA A 160 2.03 11.49 0.03
N TYR A 161 2.47 10.64 -0.92
CA TYR A 161 3.52 9.65 -0.68
C TYR A 161 4.95 10.22 -0.76
N ASP A 162 5.14 11.35 -1.43
CA ASP A 162 6.45 12.01 -1.57
C ASP A 162 6.70 13.02 -0.43
N ARG A 163 5.65 13.35 0.34
CA ARG A 163 5.68 14.38 1.41
C ARG A 163 5.38 13.82 2.81
N VAL A 164 5.54 12.51 3.01
CA VAL A 164 5.40 11.91 4.34
C VAL A 164 6.64 12.24 5.17
N GLU A 165 6.46 12.99 6.26
CA GLU A 165 7.46 13.25 7.30
C GLU A 165 7.31 12.28 8.49
#